data_AF-A0A426U767-F1
#
_entry.id   AF-A0A426U767-F1
#
_cell.length_a   1.000
_cell.length_b   1.000
_cell.length_c   1.000
_cell.angle_alpha   90.00
_cell.angle_beta   90.00
_cell.angle_gamma   90.00
#
_symmetry.space_group_name_H-M   'P 1'
#
loop_
_entity.id
_entity.type
_entity.pdbx_description
1 polymer ?
#
loop_
_entity_poly.entity_id
_entity_poly.type
_entity_poly.pdbx_seq_one_letter_code
_entity_poly.pdbx_strand_id
1 'polypeptide(L)'
;MKMAPGDPDLAAVPWISIKPVHPDVLLQTYRALGGGEAAAITLAQSSQARLLILDDKYARDAACRLGLTIVGTLGVLLAAKQIGLLSAIQPVMDIMIGQGRRIGPTLRAEVLRVAGELS
;
A
#
# COMPACT_ATOMS: atom_id res chain seq x y z
N MET A 1 14.36 5.59 11.22
CA MET A 1 14.65 5.13 9.85
C MET A 1 15.72 6.06 9.28
N LYS A 2 16.79 5.53 8.69
CA LYS A 2 17.86 6.36 8.10
C LYS A 2 17.46 6.63 6.64
N MET A 3 17.25 7.89 6.27
CA MET A 3 16.92 8.26 4.89
C MET A 3 18.10 7.93 3.97
N ALA A 4 17.83 7.26 2.86
CA ALA A 4 18.81 6.99 1.82
C ALA A 4 18.86 8.17 0.81
N PRO A 5 19.98 8.35 0.09
CA PRO A 5 20.05 9.32 -0.99
C PRO A 5 18.97 9.04 -2.04
N GLY A 6 18.09 10.02 -2.29
CA GLY A 6 16.97 9.90 -3.23
C GLY A 6 15.60 9.64 -2.59
N ASP A 7 15.53 9.40 -1.28
CA ASP A 7 14.25 9.33 -0.58
C ASP A 7 13.54 10.69 -0.63
N PRO A 8 12.23 10.74 -0.92
CA PRO A 8 11.49 11.99 -0.92
C PRO A 8 11.46 12.57 0.50
N ASP A 9 11.63 13.89 0.60
CA ASP A 9 11.38 14.58 1.85
C ASP A 9 9.88 14.60 2.15
N LEU A 10 9.43 13.64 2.96
CA LEU A 10 8.03 13.51 3.34
C LEU A 10 7.54 14.71 4.16
N ALA A 11 8.42 15.45 4.82
CA ALA A 11 8.05 16.65 5.57
C ALA A 11 7.72 17.83 4.63
N ALA A 12 8.23 17.82 3.40
CA ALA A 12 7.92 18.82 2.38
C ALA A 12 6.58 18.57 1.67
N VAL A 13 5.92 17.41 1.89
CA VAL A 13 4.67 17.04 1.22
C VAL A 13 3.47 17.49 2.07
N PRO A 14 2.69 18.50 1.63
CA PRO A 14 1.71 19.17 2.50
C PRO A 14 0.52 18.30 2.93
N TRP A 15 0.23 17.22 2.20
CA TRP A 15 -0.84 16.30 2.51
C TRP A 15 -0.41 15.14 3.41
N ILE A 16 0.89 15.00 3.71
CA ILE A 16 1.43 13.96 4.58
C ILE A 16 1.58 14.51 6.00
N SER A 17 1.04 13.78 6.98
CA SER A 17 1.29 14.04 8.40
C SER A 17 2.13 12.92 8.99
N ILE A 18 3.34 13.25 9.43
CA ILE A 18 4.24 12.29 10.08
C ILE A 18 3.84 12.14 11.55
N LYS A 19 3.57 10.91 11.97
CA LYS A 19 3.26 10.57 13.36
C LYS A 19 4.29 9.61 13.91
N PRO A 20 4.86 9.87 15.11
CA PRO A 20 5.67 8.88 15.78
C PRO A 20 4.78 7.68 16.16
N VAL A 21 5.32 6.48 16.03
CA VAL A 21 4.66 5.26 16.48
C VAL A 21 5.70 4.33 17.09
N HIS A 22 5.33 3.73 18.22
CA HIS A 22 6.06 2.59 18.77
C HIS A 22 5.32 1.35 18.29
N PRO A 23 5.89 0.58 17.34
CA PRO A 23 5.17 -0.56 16.79
C PRO A 23 4.87 -1.56 17.90
N ASP A 24 3.70 -2.18 17.83
CA ASP A 24 3.32 -3.23 18.76
C ASP A 24 4.37 -4.35 18.71
N VAL A 25 4.95 -4.65 19.88
CA VAL A 25 5.98 -5.68 20.04
C VAL A 25 5.47 -7.03 19.56
N LEU A 26 4.18 -7.33 19.75
CA LEU A 26 3.57 -8.57 19.29
C LEU A 26 3.56 -8.63 17.76
N LEU A 27 3.26 -7.52 17.07
CA LEU A 27 3.33 -7.46 15.61
C LEU A 27 4.76 -7.66 15.11
N GLN A 28 5.75 -7.16 15.84
CA GLN A 28 7.17 -7.36 15.50
C GLN A 28 7.64 -8.81 15.72
N THR A 29 6.97 -9.61 16.56
CA THR A 29 7.31 -11.03 16.72
C THR A 29 6.90 -11.90 15.52
N TYR A 30 5.99 -11.41 14.66
CA TYR A 30 5.69 -12.09 13.41
C TYR A 30 6.89 -11.94 12.47
N ARG A 31 7.70 -13.00 12.34
CA ARG A 31 8.92 -13.01 11.49
C ARG A 31 8.69 -12.58 10.04
N ALA A 32 7.46 -12.70 9.54
CA ALA A 32 7.09 -12.32 8.19
C ALA A 32 6.72 -10.83 8.05
N LEU A 33 6.57 -10.10 9.16
CA LEU A 33 6.16 -8.70 9.17
C LEU A 33 7.40 -7.79 9.35
N GLY A 34 7.68 -6.96 8.35
CA GLY A 34 8.74 -5.96 8.46
C GLY A 34 8.41 -4.89 9.51
N GLY A 35 9.44 -4.27 10.10
CA GLY A 35 9.23 -3.23 11.12
C GLY A 35 8.42 -2.03 10.64
N GLY A 36 8.52 -1.67 9.35
CA GLY A 36 7.69 -0.61 8.73
C GLY A 36 6.21 -1.01 8.62
N GLU A 37 5.93 -2.26 8.24
CA GLU A 37 4.56 -2.78 8.16
C GLU A 37 3.92 -2.88 9.54
N ALA A 38 4.68 -3.37 10.54
CA ALA A 38 4.25 -3.38 11.93
C ALA A 38 3.92 -1.97 12.44
N ALA A 39 4.77 -0.99 12.11
CA ALA A 39 4.56 0.42 12.45
C ALA A 39 3.29 0.98 11.81
N ALA A 40 3.05 0.69 10.53
CA ALA A 40 1.87 1.15 9.79
C ALA A 40 0.57 0.56 10.37
N ILE A 41 0.55 -0.74 10.67
CA ILE A 41 -0.60 -1.40 11.31
C ILE A 41 -0.86 -0.80 12.70
N THR A 42 0.20 -0.64 13.51
CA THR A 42 0.08 -0.06 14.87
C THR A 42 -0.44 1.37 14.81
N LEU A 43 0.04 2.18 13.87
CA LEU A 43 -0.42 3.55 13.68
C LEU A 43 -1.90 3.56 13.25
N ALA A 44 -2.32 2.66 12.37
CA ALA A 44 -3.71 2.55 11.94
C ALA A 44 -4.65 2.21 13.11
N GLN A 45 -4.27 1.27 13.98
CA GLN A 45 -5.06 0.92 15.16
C GLN A 45 -5.16 2.10 16.15
N SER A 46 -4.01 2.68 16.53
CA SER A 46 -3.97 3.75 17.53
C SER A 46 -4.63 5.05 17.08
N SER A 47 -4.59 5.35 15.78
CA SER A 47 -5.25 6.52 15.19
C SER A 47 -6.68 6.26 14.72
N GLN A 48 -7.19 5.03 14.87
CA GLN A 48 -8.49 4.61 14.33
C GLN A 48 -8.64 4.96 12.84
N ALA A 49 -7.59 4.67 12.07
CA ALA A 49 -7.55 5.01 10.66
C ALA A 49 -8.69 4.32 9.90
N ARG A 50 -9.38 5.08 9.05
CA ARG A 50 -10.46 4.58 8.20
C ARG A 50 -9.96 3.58 7.15
N LEU A 51 -8.71 3.71 6.73
CA LEU A 51 -8.12 2.91 5.66
C LEU A 51 -6.61 2.81 5.86
N LEU A 52 -6.06 1.62 5.68
CA LEU A 52 -4.63 1.35 5.74
C LEU A 52 -4.14 0.83 4.38
N ILE A 53 -3.06 1.41 3.86
CA ILE A 53 -2.45 0.97 2.60
C ILE A 53 -1.34 -0.02 2.89
N LEU A 54 -1.45 -1.25 2.35
CA LEU A 54 -0.44 -2.31 2.50
C LEU A 54 -0.28 -3.08 1.19
N ASP A 55 0.98 -3.29 0.78
CA ASP A 55 1.29 -4.06 -0.42
C ASP A 55 1.87 -5.45 -0.13
N ASP A 56 2.38 -5.67 1.08
CA ASP A 56 2.87 -6.98 1.51
C ASP A 56 1.73 -7.95 1.87
N LYS A 57 1.85 -9.22 1.46
CA LYS A 57 0.81 -10.23 1.67
C LYS A 57 0.61 -10.55 3.15
N TYR A 58 1.69 -10.75 3.90
CA TYR A 58 1.61 -11.08 5.32
C TYR A 58 1.09 -9.91 6.14
N ALA A 59 1.46 -8.68 5.77
CA ALA A 59 0.93 -7.47 6.39
C ALA A 59 -0.58 -7.33 6.17
N ARG A 60 -1.06 -7.55 4.94
CA ARG A 60 -2.51 -7.56 4.67
C ARG A 60 -3.24 -8.59 5.52
N ASP A 61 -2.73 -9.82 5.57
CA ASP A 61 -3.37 -10.89 6.34
C ASP A 61 -3.40 -10.56 7.85
N ALA A 62 -2.34 -9.95 8.39
CA ALA A 62 -2.29 -9.50 9.77
C ALA A 62 -3.30 -8.37 10.05
N ALA A 63 -3.33 -7.34 9.20
CA ALA A 63 -4.25 -6.21 9.34
C ALA A 63 -5.73 -6.65 9.24
N CYS A 64 -6.06 -7.56 8.31
CA CYS A 64 -7.40 -8.13 8.18
C CYS A 64 -7.85 -8.87 9.45
N ARG A 65 -6.96 -9.68 10.06
CA ARG A 65 -7.27 -10.37 11.33
C ARG A 65 -7.55 -9.41 12.49
N LEU A 66 -7.01 -8.20 12.41
CA LEU A 66 -7.23 -7.13 13.40
C LEU A 66 -8.45 -6.27 13.06
N GLY A 67 -9.24 -6.62 12.04
CA GLY A 67 -10.44 -5.88 11.65
C GLY A 67 -10.16 -4.55 10.94
N LEU A 68 -8.93 -4.30 10.49
CA LEU A 68 -8.59 -3.08 9.77
C LEU A 68 -9.10 -3.14 8.32
N THR A 69 -9.63 -2.03 7.84
CA THR A 69 -9.95 -1.87 6.42
C THR A 69 -8.67 -1.54 5.66
N ILE A 70 -8.37 -2.34 4.64
CA ILE A 70 -7.11 -2.24 3.88
C ILE A 70 -7.33 -1.99 2.39
N VAL A 71 -6.33 -1.42 1.75
CA VAL A 71 -6.22 -1.36 0.28
C VAL A 71 -4.74 -1.53 -0.13
N GLY A 72 -4.50 -2.12 -1.30
CA GLY A 72 -3.16 -2.13 -1.91
C GLY A 72 -3.02 -1.02 -2.96
N THR A 73 -1.81 -0.78 -3.45
CA THR A 73 -1.55 0.27 -4.44
C THR A 73 -2.41 0.10 -5.71
N LEU A 74 -2.64 -1.14 -6.17
CA LEU A 74 -3.49 -1.39 -7.35
C LEU A 74 -4.97 -1.06 -7.10
N GLY A 75 -5.45 -1.21 -5.86
CA GLY A 75 -6.78 -0.77 -5.47
C GLY A 75 -6.92 0.75 -5.52
N VAL A 76 -5.85 1.49 -5.18
CA VAL A 76 -5.79 2.95 -5.33
C VAL A 76 -5.85 3.35 -6.81
N LEU A 77 -5.13 2.65 -7.69
CA LEU A 77 -5.20 2.91 -9.14
C LEU A 77 -6.60 2.64 -9.71
N LEU A 78 -7.25 1.56 -9.28
CA LEU A 78 -8.63 1.25 -9.65
C LEU A 78 -9.59 2.35 -9.22
N ALA A 79 -9.49 2.80 -7.97
CA ALA A 79 -10.30 3.90 -7.46
C ALA A 79 -10.06 5.20 -8.25
N ALA A 80 -8.80 5.52 -8.57
CA ALA A 80 -8.44 6.69 -9.36
C ALA A 80 -9.05 6.64 -10.78
N LYS A 81 -9.06 5.48 -11.44
CA LYS A 81 -9.75 5.31 -12.73
C LYS A 81 -11.25 5.49 -12.60
N GLN A 82 -11.87 4.88 -11.58
CA GLN A 82 -13.32 4.96 -11.35
C GLN A 82 -13.81 6.41 -11.18
N ILE A 83 -13.01 7.27 -10.57
CA ILE A 83 -13.33 8.70 -10.41
C ILE A 83 -12.80 9.59 -11.55
N GLY A 84 -12.29 9.00 -12.63
CA GLY A 84 -11.85 9.73 -13.82
C GLY A 84 -10.48 10.41 -13.73
N LEU A 85 -9.69 10.15 -12.69
CA LEU A 85 -8.31 10.67 -12.59
C LEU A 85 -7.32 9.94 -13.50
N LEU A 86 -7.62 8.68 -13.85
CA LEU A 86 -6.86 7.88 -14.81
C LEU A 86 -7.78 7.46 -15.96
N SER A 87 -7.33 7.66 -17.19
CA SER A 87 -8.02 7.13 -18.37
C SER A 87 -7.79 5.62 -18.53
N ALA A 88 -6.59 5.14 -18.19
CA ALA A 88 -6.20 3.73 -18.23
C ALA A 88 -5.23 3.37 -17.09
N ILE A 89 -5.29 2.13 -16.63
CA ILE A 89 -4.45 1.58 -15.56
C ILE A 89 -3.25 0.84 -16.14
N GLN A 90 -3.40 0.17 -17.29
CA GLN A 90 -2.32 -0.61 -17.91
C GLN A 90 -1.01 0.17 -18.06
N PRO A 91 -0.97 1.42 -18.61
CA PRO A 91 0.28 2.16 -18.76
C PRO A 91 0.94 2.47 -17.42
N VAL A 92 0.16 2.76 -16.39
CA VAL A 92 0.66 3.06 -15.04
C VAL A 92 1.28 1.81 -14.42
N MET A 93 0.61 0.66 -14.54
CA MET A 93 1.14 -0.62 -14.08
C MET A 93 2.44 -0.98 -14.79
N ASP A 94 2.52 -0.76 -16.10
CA ASP A 94 3.71 -1.05 -16.89
C ASP A 94 4.91 -0.17 -16.46
N ILE A 95 4.67 1.12 -16.15
CA ILE A 95 5.68 2.01 -15.55
C ILE A 95 6.14 1.47 -14.20
N MET A 96 5.22 1.11 -13.31
CA MET A 96 5.57 0.57 -11.99
C MET A 96 6.40 -0.70 -12.10
N ILE A 97 6.03 -1.61 -13.01
CA ILE A 97 6.79 -2.85 -13.29
C ILE A 97 8.19 -2.51 -13.81
N GLY A 98 8.30 -1.56 -14.75
CA GLY A 98 9.58 -1.06 -15.26
C GLY A 98 10.48 -0.46 -14.17
N GLN A 99 9.89 0.10 -13.12
CA GLN A 99 10.57 0.62 -11.93
C GLN A 99 10.87 -0.45 -10.86
N GLY A 100 10.64 -1.73 -11.17
CA GLY A 100 10.97 -2.86 -10.29
C GLY A 100 9.84 -3.33 -9.39
N ARG A 101 8.62 -2.77 -9.52
CA ARG A 101 7.46 -3.28 -8.78
C ARG A 101 7.08 -4.67 -9.29
N ARG A 102 6.99 -5.63 -8.38
CA ARG A 102 6.56 -7.00 -8.71
C ARG A 102 5.04 -7.09 -8.72
N ILE A 103 4.47 -7.39 -9.88
CA ILE A 103 3.04 -7.66 -10.06
C ILE A 103 2.92 -8.96 -10.85
N GLY A 104 2.37 -10.00 -10.23
CA GLY A 104 2.20 -11.29 -10.89
C GLY A 104 1.24 -11.20 -12.08
N PRO A 105 1.42 -12.02 -13.13
CA PRO A 105 0.60 -11.96 -14.35
C PRO A 105 -0.89 -12.16 -14.07
N THR A 106 -1.24 -13.06 -13.15
CA THR A 106 -2.63 -13.29 -12.74
C THR A 106 -3.26 -12.07 -12.08
N LEU A 107 -2.54 -11.42 -11.15
CA LEU A 107 -3.04 -10.20 -10.50
C LEU A 107 -3.15 -9.05 -11.50
N ARG A 108 -2.20 -8.94 -12.44
CA ARG A 108 -2.25 -7.94 -13.51
C ARG A 108 -3.49 -8.13 -14.38
N ALA A 109 -3.72 -9.34 -14.89
CA ALA A 109 -4.88 -9.63 -15.71
C ALA A 109 -6.20 -9.33 -14.97
N GLU A 110 -6.28 -9.71 -13.69
CA GLU A 110 -7.47 -9.45 -12.87
C GLU A 110 -7.73 -7.95 -12.69
N VAL A 111 -6.70 -7.17 -12.39
CA VAL A 111 -6.84 -5.70 -12.26
C VAL A 111 -7.27 -5.06 -13.57
N LEU A 112 -6.71 -5.50 -14.71
CA LEU A 112 -7.13 -4.99 -16.02
C LEU A 112 -8.57 -5.37 -16.36
N ARG A 113 -9.01 -6.58 -16.00
CA ARG A 113 -10.40 -7.03 -16.17
C ARG A 113 -11.37 -6.19 -15.35
N VAL A 114 -11.05 -5.95 -14.07
CA VAL A 114 -11.85 -5.06 -13.20
C VAL A 114 -11.85 -3.62 -13.73
N ALA A 115 -10.77 -3.18 -14.37
CA ALA A 115 -10.67 -1.88 -15.01
C ALA A 115 -11.44 -1.78 -16.35
N GLY A 116 -11.97 -2.89 -16.89
CA GLY A 116 -12.57 -2.92 -18.22
C GLY A 116 -11.55 -2.77 -19.36
N GLU A 117 -10.28 -3.08 -19.11
CA GLU A 117 -9.16 -2.99 -20.06
C GLU A 117 -8.76 -4.37 -20.62
N LEU A 118 -9.34 -5.45 -20.09
CA LEU A 118 -9.12 -6.82 -20.56
C LEU A 118 -10.43 -7.62 -20.46
N SER A 119 -10.80 -8.29 -21.54
CA SER A 119 -11.99 -9.14 -21.63
C SER A 119 -11.71 -10.59 -21.23
#